data_AF-A0A0G1JHP8-F1
#
_entry.id   AF-A0A0G1JHP8-F1
#
_cell.length_a   1.000
_cell.length_b   1.000
_cell.length_c   1.000
_cell.angle_alpha   90.00
_cell.angle_beta   90.00
_cell.angle_gamma   90.00
#
_symmetry.space_group_name_H-M   'P 1'
#
loop_
_entity.id
_entity.type
_entity.pdbx_description
1 polymer ?
#
loop_
_entity_poly.entity_id
_entity_poly.type
_entity_poly.pdbx_seq_one_letter_code
_entity_poly.pdbx_strand_id
1 'polypeptide(L)'
;MLIDTMPVNSKGLKIFYDWVPGGEAQWSGDTIAVLGYKPEDLSGQWFEIIHREDYPAFEKLLRESMISEKPFSHEYRVRVHGGIYKKVQDYGDYILDKAGNIERMKGWIMVV
;
A
#
# COMPACT_ATOMS: atom_id res chain seq x y z
N MET A 1 7.31 -4.36 -15.38
CA MET A 1 8.76 -4.08 -15.22
C MET A 1 8.92 -2.60 -14.92
N LEU A 2 8.62 -2.16 -13.69
CA LEU A 2 8.74 -0.76 -13.26
C LEU A 2 9.15 -0.60 -11.78
N ILE A 3 9.54 -1.70 -11.10
CA ILE A 3 10.05 -1.63 -9.72
C ILE A 3 11.58 -1.46 -9.66
N ASP A 4 12.31 -1.65 -10.77
CA ASP A 4 13.79 -1.61 -10.80
C ASP A 4 14.40 -0.23 -11.09
N THR A 5 13.61 0.81 -11.37
CA THR A 5 14.15 2.11 -11.80
C THR A 5 14.01 3.24 -10.78
N MET A 6 13.61 2.95 -9.54
CA MET A 6 13.61 3.98 -8.49
C MET A 6 14.95 3.97 -7.73
N PRO A 7 15.59 5.15 -7.53
CA PRO A 7 16.89 5.21 -6.91
C PRO A 7 16.81 4.62 -5.50
N VAL A 8 17.62 3.58 -5.25
CA VAL A 8 17.92 2.98 -3.94
C VAL A 8 18.75 3.98 -3.11
N ASN A 9 18.23 5.19 -2.91
CA ASN A 9 18.87 6.23 -2.12
C ASN A 9 17.88 7.07 -1.31
N SER A 10 16.76 6.47 -0.89
CA SER A 10 15.87 7.06 0.12
C SER A 10 16.27 6.55 1.50
N LYS A 11 16.92 7.37 2.32
CA LYS A 11 17.27 7.08 3.72
C LYS A 11 16.07 6.92 4.69
N GLY A 12 14.87 6.63 4.19
CA GLY A 12 13.62 6.58 4.97
C GLY A 12 13.10 5.15 5.11
N LEU A 13 12.47 4.87 6.25
CA LEU A 13 11.77 3.61 6.51
C LEU A 13 10.66 3.42 5.47
N LYS A 14 10.57 2.22 4.91
CA LYS A 14 9.59 1.88 3.86
C LYS A 14 8.89 0.57 4.16
N ILE A 15 7.60 0.55 3.89
CA ILE A 15 6.78 -0.67 3.89
C ILE A 15 6.49 -1.02 2.44
N PHE A 16 6.49 -2.29 2.11
CA PHE A 16 6.11 -2.79 0.79
C PHE A 16 4.90 -3.70 0.91
N TYR A 17 4.06 -3.69 -0.13
CA TYR A 17 2.97 -4.66 -0.26
C TYR A 17 3.00 -5.35 -1.62
N ASP A 18 2.54 -6.59 -1.62
CA ASP A 18 2.39 -7.43 -2.79
C ASP A 18 1.03 -8.15 -2.71
N TRP A 19 0.13 -7.83 -3.63
CA TRP A 19 -1.23 -8.34 -3.65
C TRP A 19 -1.53 -9.06 -4.97
N VAL A 20 -2.26 -10.17 -4.89
CA VAL A 20 -2.77 -10.91 -6.04
C VAL A 20 -4.30 -10.99 -5.98
N PRO A 21 -5.01 -10.97 -7.11
CA PRO A 21 -6.46 -11.11 -7.13
C PRO A 21 -6.94 -12.36 -6.38
N GLY A 22 -7.93 -12.17 -5.50
CA GLY A 22 -8.49 -13.25 -4.67
C GLY A 22 -7.66 -13.62 -3.43
N GLY A 23 -6.50 -12.97 -3.21
CA GLY A 23 -5.68 -13.14 -2.03
C GLY A 23 -5.64 -11.92 -1.12
N GLU A 24 -4.98 -12.07 0.03
CA GLU A 24 -4.62 -10.96 0.91
C GLU A 24 -3.28 -10.34 0.48
N ALA A 25 -3.09 -9.06 0.79
CA ALA A 25 -1.83 -8.39 0.55
C ALA A 25 -0.75 -8.90 1.51
N GLN A 26 0.40 -9.29 0.97
CA GLN A 26 1.59 -9.62 1.74
C GLN A 26 2.39 -8.37 2.01
N TRP A 27 2.78 -8.16 3.27
CA TRP A 27 3.50 -6.98 3.73
C TRP A 27 4.97 -7.30 4.00
N SER A 28 5.86 -6.34 3.79
CA SER A 28 7.28 -6.46 4.13
C SER A 28 7.93 -5.09 4.36
N GLY A 29 9.22 -5.09 4.71
CA GLY A 29 9.97 -3.87 5.03
C GLY A 29 9.83 -3.46 6.50
N ASP A 30 9.82 -2.16 6.75
CA ASP A 30 9.92 -1.55 8.08
C ASP A 30 8.57 -1.46 8.83
N THR A 31 7.67 -2.44 8.65
CA THR A 31 6.29 -2.40 9.21
C THR A 31 6.27 -2.18 10.72
N ILE A 32 7.14 -2.87 11.46
CA ILE A 32 7.26 -2.74 12.91
C ILE A 32 7.79 -1.36 13.28
N ALA A 33 8.82 -0.86 12.59
CA ALA A 33 9.41 0.44 12.92
C ALA A 33 8.48 1.61 12.59
N VAL A 34 7.69 1.50 11.52
CA VAL A 34 6.80 2.55 11.04
C VAL A 34 5.46 2.54 11.76
N LEU A 35 4.83 1.36 11.87
CA LEU A 35 3.45 1.19 12.36
C LEU A 35 3.36 0.47 13.71
N GLY A 36 4.39 -0.26 14.13
CA GLY A 36 4.34 -1.09 15.34
C GLY A 36 3.54 -2.39 15.19
N TYR A 37 3.22 -2.80 13.96
CA TYR A 37 2.59 -4.09 13.66
C TYR A 37 3.55 -5.01 12.93
N LYS A 38 3.42 -6.32 13.15
CA LYS A 38 4.15 -7.28 12.33
C LYS A 38 3.51 -7.36 10.95
N PRO A 39 4.27 -7.74 9.90
CA PRO A 39 3.70 -7.92 8.57
C PRO A 39 2.48 -8.85 8.52
N GLU A 40 2.49 -9.91 9.34
CA GLU A 40 1.42 -10.90 9.39
C GLU A 40 0.12 -10.32 9.97
N ASP A 41 0.23 -9.34 10.87
CA ASP A 41 -0.92 -8.67 11.48
C ASP A 41 -1.58 -7.66 10.52
N LEU A 42 -0.92 -7.30 9.40
CA LEU A 42 -1.45 -6.36 8.41
C LEU A 42 -2.22 -7.05 7.28
N SER A 43 -2.02 -8.36 7.10
CA SER A 43 -2.72 -9.16 6.09
C SER A 43 -4.23 -9.12 6.37
N GLY A 44 -5.02 -8.68 5.38
CA GLY A 44 -6.46 -8.46 5.53
C GLY A 44 -6.89 -7.27 6.40
N GLN A 45 -5.96 -6.59 7.08
CA GLN A 45 -6.27 -5.61 8.13
C GLN A 45 -5.97 -4.14 7.72
N TRP A 46 -5.27 -3.92 6.60
CA TRP A 46 -4.85 -2.57 6.20
C TRP A 46 -6.01 -1.56 6.10
N PHE A 47 -7.12 -1.98 5.51
CA PHE A 47 -8.32 -1.16 5.36
C PHE A 47 -8.92 -0.74 6.71
N GLU A 48 -8.76 -1.55 7.75
CA GLU A 48 -9.32 -1.31 9.09
C GLU A 48 -8.50 -0.29 9.90
N ILE A 49 -7.23 -0.10 9.55
CA ILE A 49 -6.37 0.88 10.21
C ILE A 49 -6.38 2.25 9.52
N ILE A 50 -7.00 2.39 8.35
CA ILE A 50 -7.16 3.69 7.68
C ILE A 50 -8.14 4.55 8.48
N HIS A 51 -7.79 5.83 8.65
CA HIS A 51 -8.65 6.78 9.35
C HIS A 51 -10.02 6.89 8.66
N ARG A 52 -11.10 6.87 9.44
CA ARG A 52 -12.48 6.81 8.93
C ARG A 52 -12.83 7.93 7.94
N GLU A 53 -12.26 9.12 8.11
CA GLU A 53 -12.48 10.26 7.20
C GLU A 53 -11.74 10.10 5.87
N ASP A 54 -10.63 9.38 5.86
CA ASP A 54 -9.78 9.21 4.67
C ASP A 54 -10.20 7.98 3.87
N TYR A 55 -10.81 6.98 4.53
CA TYR A 55 -11.22 5.70 3.93
C TYR A 55 -12.08 5.86 2.65
N PRO A 56 -13.15 6.70 2.60
CA PRO A 56 -13.96 6.81 1.40
C PRO A 56 -13.18 7.33 0.17
N ALA A 57 -12.24 8.25 0.39
CA ALA A 57 -11.42 8.79 -0.69
C ALA A 57 -10.40 7.75 -1.18
N PHE A 58 -9.77 7.03 -0.24
CA PHE A 58 -8.85 5.95 -0.53
C PHE A 58 -9.55 4.81 -1.31
N GLU A 59 -10.71 4.34 -0.84
CA GLU A 59 -11.45 3.25 -1.50
C GLU A 59 -11.84 3.64 -2.94
N LYS A 60 -12.33 4.87 -3.14
CA LYS A 60 -12.68 5.38 -4.46
C LYS A 60 -11.46 5.41 -5.39
N LEU A 61 -10.34 5.95 -4.92
CA LEU A 61 -9.10 6.00 -5.69
C LEU A 61 -8.59 4.60 -6.04
N LEU A 62 -8.56 3.69 -5.07
CA LEU A 62 -8.11 2.32 -5.29
C LEU A 62 -8.98 1.63 -6.35
N ARG A 63 -10.31 1.76 -6.25
CA ARG A 63 -11.26 1.23 -7.25
C ARG A 63 -11.03 1.82 -8.64
N GLU A 64 -10.88 3.13 -8.76
CA GLU A 64 -10.63 3.81 -10.03
C GLU A 64 -9.29 3.38 -10.64
N SER A 65 -8.26 3.22 -9.81
CA SER A 65 -6.94 2.75 -10.24
C SER A 65 -6.98 1.30 -10.74
N MET A 66 -7.74 0.41 -10.09
CA MET A 66 -7.95 -0.97 -10.55
C MET A 66 -8.70 -1.01 -11.89
N ILE A 67 -9.77 -0.21 -12.06
CA ILE A 67 -10.55 -0.18 -13.30
C ILE A 67 -9.73 0.39 -14.46
N SER A 68 -8.92 1.41 -14.19
CA SER A 68 -8.11 2.06 -15.22
C SER A 68 -6.76 1.42 -15.45
N GLU A 69 -6.39 0.42 -14.64
CA GLU A 69 -5.09 -0.26 -14.67
C GLU A 69 -3.91 0.71 -14.56
N LYS A 70 -4.11 1.82 -13.84
CA LYS A 70 -3.11 2.89 -13.70
C LYS A 70 -2.53 2.93 -12.29
N PRO A 71 -1.24 3.26 -12.15
CA PRO A 71 -0.65 3.50 -10.85
C PRO A 71 -1.41 4.58 -10.07
N PHE A 72 -1.38 4.51 -8.75
CA PHE A 72 -1.91 5.55 -7.88
C PHE A 72 -0.87 6.05 -6.88
N SER A 73 -1.12 7.26 -6.37
CA SER A 73 -0.35 7.92 -5.32
C SER A 73 -1.33 8.64 -4.40
N HIS A 74 -1.33 8.33 -3.10
CA HIS A 74 -2.26 8.93 -2.15
C HIS A 74 -1.67 9.15 -0.76
N GLU A 75 -1.96 10.30 -0.17
CA GLU A 75 -1.65 10.58 1.23
C GLU A 75 -2.91 10.35 2.08
N TYR A 76 -2.78 9.57 3.16
CA TYR A 76 -3.88 9.32 4.11
C TYR A 76 -3.32 8.97 5.50
N ARG A 77 -4.19 8.93 6.51
CA ARG A 77 -3.81 8.57 7.88
C ARG A 77 -4.07 7.09 8.16
N VAL A 78 -3.11 6.45 8.81
CA VAL A 78 -3.22 5.07 9.33
C VAL A 78 -2.98 5.02 10.84
N ARG A 79 -3.72 4.17 11.53
CA ARG A 79 -3.62 3.94 12.98
C ARG A 79 -2.43 3.04 13.28
N VAL A 80 -1.41 3.58 13.93
CA VAL A 80 -0.25 2.82 14.42
C VAL A 80 -0.51 2.22 15.80
N HIS A 81 0.37 1.33 16.24
CA HIS A 81 0.34 0.75 17.58
C HIS A 81 0.25 1.86 18.65
N GLY A 82 -0.64 1.68 19.63
CA GLY A 82 -0.99 2.71 20.62
C GLY A 82 -2.12 3.65 20.21
N GLY A 83 -2.73 3.45 19.03
CA GLY A 83 -3.96 4.15 18.61
C GLY A 83 -3.75 5.54 18.00
N ILE A 84 -2.50 5.98 17.85
CA ILE A 84 -2.13 7.24 17.21
C ILE A 84 -2.27 7.09 15.69
N TYR A 85 -2.68 8.15 14.99
CA TYR A 85 -2.68 8.17 13.54
C TYR A 85 -1.43 8.85 12.99
N LYS A 86 -0.78 8.23 12.00
CA LYS A 86 0.31 8.84 11.23
C LYS A 86 -0.13 9.04 9.78
N LYS A 87 0.33 10.13 9.17
CA LYS A 87 0.20 10.30 7.73
C LYS A 87 1.18 9.39 7.01
N VAL A 88 0.72 8.81 5.93
CA VAL A 88 1.53 8.00 5.03
C VAL A 88 1.26 8.40 3.60
N GLN A 89 2.29 8.29 2.78
CA GLN A 89 2.21 8.36 1.33
C GLN A 89 2.32 6.95 0.78
N ASP A 90 1.31 6.55 0.02
CA ASP A 90 1.17 5.24 -0.62
C ASP A 90 1.34 5.37 -2.13
N TYR A 91 2.09 4.46 -2.72
CA TYR A 91 2.29 4.31 -4.15
C TYR A 91 2.01 2.87 -4.55
N GLY A 92 1.05 2.66 -5.46
CA GLY A 92 0.70 1.35 -5.98
C GLY A 92 0.75 1.29 -7.50
N ASP A 93 1.19 0.16 -8.03
CA ASP A 93 1.27 -0.12 -9.48
C ASP A 93 0.78 -1.54 -9.78
N TYR A 94 0.24 -1.73 -10.99
CA TYR A 94 -0.37 -2.97 -11.45
C TYR A 94 0.53 -3.68 -12.45
N ILE A 95 0.65 -5.00 -12.28
CA ILE A 95 1.29 -5.89 -13.23
C ILE A 95 0.17 -6.66 -13.93
N LEU A 96 0.10 -6.49 -15.25
CA LEU A 96 -0.89 -7.12 -16.10
C LEU A 96 -0.32 -8.40 -16.74
N ASP A 97 -1.18 -9.41 -16.89
CA ASP A 97 -0.87 -10.60 -17.67
C ASP A 97 -0.92 -10.31 -19.19
N LYS A 98 -0.65 -11.34 -20.01
CA LYS A 98 -0.68 -11.21 -21.48
C LYS A 98 -2.07 -10.92 -22.05
N ALA A 99 -3.13 -11.20 -21.31
CA ALA A 99 -4.52 -10.96 -21.70
C ALA A 99 -5.02 -9.58 -21.23
N GLY A 100 -4.19 -8.82 -20.50
CA GLY A 100 -4.54 -7.51 -19.96
C GLY A 100 -5.24 -7.58 -18.60
N ASN A 101 -5.35 -8.74 -17.97
CA ASN A 101 -5.92 -8.82 -16.63
C ASN A 101 -4.86 -8.47 -15.59
N ILE A 102 -5.29 -7.89 -14.46
CA ILE A 102 -4.42 -7.69 -13.31
C ILE A 102 -3.94 -9.06 -12.81
N GLU A 103 -2.64 -9.31 -12.90
CA GLU A 103 -1.97 -10.47 -12.30
C GLU A 103 -1.59 -10.18 -10.85
N ARG A 104 -1.19 -8.93 -10.58
CA ARG A 104 -0.63 -8.52 -9.29
C ARG A 104 -0.67 -6.99 -9.12
N MET A 105 -0.73 -6.52 -7.88
CA MET A 105 -0.46 -5.13 -7.50
C MET A 105 0.72 -5.11 -6.54
N LYS A 106 1.65 -4.18 -6.76
CA LYS A 106 2.77 -3.94 -5.83
C LYS A 106 2.86 -2.47 -5.50
N GLY A 107 3.40 -2.18 -4.32
CA GLY A 107 3.61 -0.81 -3.94
C GLY A 107 4.46 -0.65 -2.71
N TRP A 108 4.65 0.60 -2.33
CA TRP A 108 5.33 0.96 -1.10
C TRP A 108 4.66 2.14 -0.42
N ILE A 109 4.89 2.19 0.88
CA ILE A 109 4.33 3.17 1.79
C ILE A 109 5.45 3.77 2.62
N MET A 110 5.43 5.08 2.79
CA MET A 110 6.35 5.82 3.66
C MET A 110 5.59 6.81 4.54
N VAL A 111 6.12 7.09 5.72
CA VAL A 111 5.60 8.16 6.57
C VAL A 111 5.99 9.51 5.99
N VAL A 112 5.08 10.49 6.06
CA VAL A 112 5.29 11.88 5.64
C VAL A 112 5.02 12.87 6.76
#